data_AF-A0A965CP58-F1
#
_entry.id   AF-A0A965CP58-F1
#
_cell.length_a   1.000
_cell.length_b   1.000
_cell.length_c   1.000
_cell.angle_alpha   90.00
_cell.angle_beta   90.00
_cell.angle_gamma   90.00
#
_symmetry.space_group_name_H-M   'P 1'
#
loop_
_entity.id
_entity.type
_entity.pdbx_description
1 polymer ?
#
loop_
_entity_poly.entity_id
_entity_poly.type
_entity_poly.pdbx_seq_one_letter_code
_entity_poly.pdbx_strand_id
1 'polypeptide(L)'
;MKYWLMKSEPNAFSLEDLKNAKNGTECWDGIRNYQARNFMRDEMKIGDRVLFYHSVINPSVVGTAKVVKEVYPDYTAWDPESNYFDPKSTPENPRWLMVDIQFEHEFEKPITLPELREIKGLENMLLLRKGMRLSIQPVQEDEFNIILKHAGIQP
;
A
#
# COMPACT_ATOMS: atom_id res chain seq x y z
N MET A 1 1.39 1.17 -16.81
CA MET A 1 1.21 1.60 -15.41
C MET A 1 0.40 0.51 -14.72
N LYS A 2 0.77 0.12 -13.52
CA LYS A 2 0.01 -0.82 -12.68
C LYS A 2 -0.62 -0.07 -11.51
N TYR A 3 -1.58 -0.72 -10.88
CA TYR A 3 -2.32 -0.20 -9.75
C TYR A 3 -2.19 -1.16 -8.58
N TRP A 4 -2.08 -0.59 -7.39
CA TRP A 4 -1.78 -1.31 -6.17
C TRP A 4 -2.71 -0.89 -5.06
N LEU A 5 -2.92 -1.77 -4.09
CA LEU A 5 -3.47 -1.42 -2.79
C LEU A 5 -2.44 -1.76 -1.74
N MET A 6 -2.12 -0.79 -0.89
CA MET A 6 -1.12 -0.90 0.17
C MET A 6 -1.78 -0.58 1.51
N LYS A 7 -1.69 -1.54 2.43
CA LYS A 7 -2.34 -1.48 3.74
C LYS A 7 -1.40 -0.94 4.79
N SER A 8 -1.88 0.00 5.60
CA SER A 8 -1.23 0.46 6.81
C SER A 8 -2.24 0.52 7.95
N GLU A 9 -1.78 0.31 9.18
CA GLU A 9 -2.59 0.60 10.35
C GLU A 9 -2.51 2.11 10.65
N PRO A 10 -3.63 2.82 10.80
CA PRO A 10 -3.62 4.28 10.90
C PRO A 10 -2.88 4.81 12.12
N ASN A 11 -2.76 4.01 13.19
CA ASN A 11 -1.99 4.39 14.39
C ASN A 11 -0.47 4.20 14.23
N ALA A 12 -0.04 3.41 13.24
CA ALA A 12 1.37 3.19 12.96
C ALA A 12 1.86 4.17 11.88
N PHE A 13 1.13 4.26 10.77
CA PHE A 13 1.41 5.21 9.69
C PHE A 13 0.14 5.50 8.88
N SER A 14 -0.42 6.68 9.04
CA SER A 14 -1.63 7.13 8.35
C SER A 14 -1.32 7.79 7.00
N LEU A 15 -2.37 8.11 6.24
CA LEU A 15 -2.21 8.87 5.00
C LEU A 15 -1.77 10.32 5.30
N GLU A 16 -2.26 10.87 6.43
CA GLU A 16 -1.90 12.21 6.89
C GLU A 16 -0.42 12.26 7.29
N ASP A 17 0.13 11.18 7.87
CA ASP A 17 1.57 11.06 8.13
C ASP A 17 2.37 11.09 6.82
N LEU A 18 1.94 10.32 5.80
CA LEU A 18 2.57 10.36 4.48
C LEU A 18 2.52 11.75 3.85
N LYS A 19 1.38 12.42 3.92
CA LYS A 19 1.19 13.78 3.39
C LYS A 19 2.08 14.80 4.08
N ASN A 20 2.29 14.66 5.40
CA ASN A 20 3.14 15.53 6.21
C ASN A 20 4.62 15.13 6.19
N ALA A 21 4.96 13.96 5.66
CA ALA A 21 6.35 13.55 5.44
C ALA A 21 7.06 14.52 4.48
N LYS A 22 8.39 14.49 4.50
CA LYS A 22 9.20 15.37 3.66
C LYS A 22 8.87 15.12 2.18
N ASN A 23 8.41 16.17 1.48
CA ASN A 23 7.92 16.09 0.09
C ASN A 23 6.75 15.11 -0.11
N GLY A 24 5.98 14.85 0.95
CA GLY A 24 4.90 13.86 0.96
C GLY A 24 5.37 12.45 0.64
N THR A 25 6.64 12.11 0.92
CA THR A 25 7.29 10.86 0.50
C THR A 25 7.82 10.10 1.69
N GLU A 26 7.58 8.79 1.73
CA GLU A 26 8.11 7.90 2.76
C GLU A 26 8.43 6.51 2.18
N CYS A 27 9.38 5.83 2.80
CA CYS A 27 9.67 4.43 2.52
C CYS A 27 8.56 3.52 3.05
N TRP A 28 8.16 2.53 2.25
CA TRP A 28 7.14 1.56 2.60
C TRP A 28 7.76 0.28 3.17
N ASP A 29 8.28 0.41 4.39
CA ASP A 29 9.01 -0.65 5.10
C ASP A 29 8.09 -1.75 5.69
N GLY A 30 8.69 -2.65 6.47
CA GLY A 30 7.94 -3.56 7.36
C GLY A 30 7.22 -4.71 6.65
N ILE A 31 7.40 -4.86 5.34
CA ILE A 31 6.82 -5.98 4.58
C ILE A 31 7.55 -7.28 4.92
N ARG A 32 6.85 -8.19 5.62
CA ARG A 32 7.36 -9.51 6.05
C ARG A 32 6.61 -10.70 5.43
N ASN A 33 5.88 -10.44 4.35
CA ASN A 33 5.21 -11.47 3.55
C ASN A 33 5.94 -11.63 2.20
N TYR A 34 6.35 -12.86 1.87
CA TYR A 34 7.11 -13.14 0.65
C TYR A 34 6.36 -12.79 -0.64
N GLN A 35 5.05 -13.01 -0.70
CA GLN A 35 4.25 -12.69 -1.88
C GLN A 35 4.13 -11.18 -2.06
N ALA A 36 3.82 -10.44 -0.99
CA ALA A 36 3.79 -8.98 -1.01
C ALA A 36 5.16 -8.38 -1.42
N ARG A 37 6.25 -8.91 -0.86
CA ARG A 37 7.62 -8.56 -1.24
C ARG A 37 7.89 -8.83 -2.72
N ASN A 38 7.49 -9.99 -3.22
CA ASN A 38 7.72 -10.35 -4.62
C ASN A 38 6.92 -9.45 -5.57
N PHE A 39 5.70 -9.03 -5.22
CA PHE A 39 4.97 -8.03 -6.00
C PHE A 39 5.75 -6.72 -6.13
N MET A 40 6.31 -6.20 -5.03
CA MET A 40 7.14 -5.00 -5.10
C MET A 40 8.39 -5.22 -5.97
N ARG A 41 9.05 -6.37 -5.81
CA ARG A 41 10.31 -6.67 -6.51
C ARG A 41 10.13 -6.86 -8.02
N ASP A 42 9.13 -7.64 -8.40
CA ASP A 42 9.00 -8.17 -9.76
C ASP A 42 8.08 -7.31 -10.63
N GLU A 43 7.19 -6.53 -10.02
CA GLU A 43 6.07 -5.93 -10.72
C GLU A 43 5.90 -4.43 -10.52
N MET A 44 6.21 -3.87 -9.34
CA MET A 44 6.08 -2.43 -9.08
C MET A 44 7.14 -1.62 -9.84
N LYS A 45 6.71 -0.50 -10.42
CA LYS A 45 7.58 0.46 -11.11
C LYS A 45 7.28 1.88 -10.68
N ILE A 46 8.26 2.77 -10.87
CA ILE A 46 8.05 4.21 -10.67
C ILE A 46 6.87 4.69 -11.54
N GLY A 47 5.99 5.48 -10.94
CA GLY A 47 4.77 5.99 -11.56
C GLY A 47 3.55 5.08 -11.42
N ASP A 48 3.70 3.85 -10.92
CA ASP A 48 2.54 3.04 -10.55
C ASP A 48 1.75 3.70 -9.41
N ARG A 49 0.42 3.56 -9.45
CA ARG A 49 -0.48 4.22 -8.50
C ARG A 49 -0.94 3.28 -7.41
N VAL A 50 -1.22 3.84 -6.23
CA VAL A 50 -1.48 3.13 -5.00
C VAL A 50 -2.78 3.65 -4.38
N LEU A 51 -3.71 2.75 -4.07
CA LEU A 51 -4.78 2.99 -3.10
C LEU A 51 -4.19 2.81 -1.70
N PHE A 52 -4.21 3.88 -0.91
CA PHE A 52 -3.79 3.83 0.49
C PHE A 52 -4.95 3.32 1.34
N TYR A 53 -4.76 2.17 1.98
CA TYR A 53 -5.79 1.49 2.74
C TYR A 53 -5.47 1.49 4.24
N HIS A 54 -6.34 2.11 5.04
CA HIS A 54 -6.30 1.94 6.50
C HIS A 54 -6.88 0.59 6.86
N SER A 55 -6.11 -0.20 7.61
CA SER A 55 -6.48 -1.53 8.07
C SER A 55 -6.73 -1.57 9.58
N VAL A 56 -7.36 -2.66 10.03
CA VAL A 56 -7.69 -2.96 11.44
C VAL A 56 -8.75 -2.02 12.02
N ILE A 57 -8.46 -0.72 12.15
CA ILE A 57 -9.36 0.29 12.73
C ILE A 57 -10.10 1.00 11.59
N ASN A 58 -11.44 0.97 11.60
CA ASN A 58 -12.29 1.58 10.58
C ASN A 58 -11.80 1.34 9.14
N PRO A 59 -11.67 0.06 8.73
CA PRO A 59 -10.97 -0.31 7.52
C PRO A 59 -11.56 0.36 6.28
N SER A 60 -10.74 1.09 5.53
CA SER A 60 -11.19 1.95 4.43
C SER A 60 -10.06 2.29 3.45
N VAL A 61 -10.41 2.60 2.20
CA VAL A 61 -9.52 3.32 1.28
C VAL A 61 -9.67 4.81 1.59
N VAL A 62 -8.56 5.46 1.90
CA VAL A 62 -8.54 6.85 2.39
C VAL A 62 -7.95 7.84 1.39
N GLY A 63 -7.27 7.36 0.37
CA GLY A 63 -6.59 8.21 -0.60
C GLY A 63 -5.73 7.43 -1.57
N THR A 64 -4.89 8.18 -2.27
CA THR A 64 -3.93 7.67 -3.25
C THR A 64 -2.53 8.16 -3.02
N ALA A 65 -1.59 7.35 -3.48
CA ALA A 65 -0.18 7.64 -3.58
C ALA A 65 0.36 7.09 -4.90
N LYS A 66 1.63 7.36 -5.20
CA LYS A 66 2.35 6.78 -6.34
C LYS A 66 3.71 6.28 -5.92
N VAL A 67 4.22 5.25 -6.59
CA VAL A 67 5.59 4.76 -6.40
C VAL A 67 6.56 5.78 -7.01
N VAL A 68 7.52 6.25 -6.21
CA VAL A 68 8.54 7.23 -6.63
C VAL A 68 9.96 6.70 -6.57
N LYS A 69 10.16 5.53 -5.96
CA LYS A 69 11.44 4.82 -5.97
C LYS A 69 11.20 3.33 -6.14
N GLU A 70 11.97 2.72 -7.04
CA GLU A 70 11.96 1.27 -7.23
C GLU A 70 12.48 0.54 -6.00
N VAL A 71 12.28 -0.78 -6.01
CA VAL A 71 12.58 -1.66 -4.89
C VAL A 71 14.04 -1.57 -4.42
N TYR A 72 14.24 -1.57 -3.11
CA TYR A 72 15.57 -1.61 -2.48
C TYR A 72 15.51 -2.33 -1.13
N PRO A 73 16.66 -2.71 -0.53
CA PRO A 73 16.69 -3.39 0.76
C PRO A 73 15.97 -2.62 1.86
N ASP A 74 15.13 -3.31 2.61
CA ASP A 74 14.51 -2.78 3.82
C ASP A 74 15.51 -2.87 4.99
N TYR A 75 16.12 -1.73 5.31
CA TYR A 75 17.12 -1.65 6.37
C TYR A 75 16.52 -1.80 7.78
N THR A 76 15.21 -1.63 7.97
CA THR A 76 14.56 -1.84 9.27
C THR A 76 14.64 -3.31 9.70
N ALA A 77 14.84 -4.24 8.76
CA ALA A 77 15.06 -5.64 9.05
C ALA A 77 16.40 -5.92 9.76
N TRP A 78 17.34 -4.98 9.74
CA TRP A 78 18.68 -5.14 10.34
C TRP A 78 18.81 -4.47 11.70
N ASP A 79 17.83 -3.65 12.08
CA ASP A 79 17.81 -2.93 13.34
C ASP A 79 17.13 -3.77 14.44
N PRO A 80 17.86 -4.21 15.49
CA PRO A 80 17.30 -4.99 16.59
C PRO A 80 16.20 -4.28 17.40
N GLU A 81 16.11 -2.94 17.33
CA GLU A 81 15.09 -2.16 18.01
C GLU A 81 13.81 -2.00 17.16
N SER A 82 13.87 -2.35 15.87
CA SER A 82 12.72 -2.32 14.98
C SER A 82 11.73 -3.44 15.29
N ASN A 83 10.42 -3.10 15.22
CA ASN A 83 9.33 -4.08 15.24
C ASN A 83 9.41 -5.10 14.10
N TYR A 84 10.22 -4.82 13.07
CA TYR A 84 10.35 -5.65 11.88
C TYR A 84 11.73 -6.29 11.74
N PHE A 85 12.53 -6.33 12.82
CA PHE A 85 13.83 -6.99 12.84
C PHE A 85 13.77 -8.45 12.35
N ASP A 86 14.72 -8.84 11.50
CA ASP A 86 14.93 -10.23 11.09
C ASP A 86 16.43 -10.56 11.18
N PRO A 87 16.87 -11.34 12.18
CA PRO A 87 18.29 -11.63 12.40
C PRO A 87 18.95 -12.42 11.26
N LYS A 88 18.17 -12.92 10.29
CA LYS A 88 18.67 -13.63 9.11
C LYS A 88 18.73 -12.74 7.86
N SER A 89 18.26 -11.50 7.93
CA SER A 89 18.44 -10.50 6.87
C SER A 89 19.72 -9.73 7.14
N THR A 90 20.60 -9.60 6.15
CA THR A 90 21.84 -8.80 6.28
C THR A 90 21.98 -7.84 5.10
N PRO A 91 22.86 -6.82 5.19
CA PRO A 91 23.16 -5.94 4.06
C PRO A 91 23.62 -6.68 2.80
N GLU A 92 24.38 -7.76 2.96
CA GLU A 92 24.91 -8.58 1.86
C GLU A 92 23.87 -9.57 1.32
N ASN A 93 22.87 -9.93 2.14
CA ASN A 93 21.79 -10.84 1.78
C ASN A 93 20.44 -10.33 2.29
N PRO A 94 19.90 -9.25 1.69
CA PRO A 94 18.64 -8.64 2.11
C PRO A 94 17.48 -9.58 1.80
N ARG A 95 16.76 -10.00 2.84
CA ARG A 95 15.56 -10.85 2.68
C ARG A 95 14.31 -10.03 2.38
N TRP A 96 14.29 -8.79 2.86
CA TRP A 96 13.16 -7.88 2.83
C TRP A 96 13.50 -6.65 2.00
N LEU A 97 12.46 -6.13 1.37
CA LEU A 97 12.56 -5.08 0.38
C LEU A 97 11.45 -4.07 0.65
N MET A 98 11.68 -2.84 0.25
CA MET A 98 10.72 -1.74 0.30
C MET A 98 10.83 -0.86 -0.95
N VAL A 99 9.86 0.03 -1.12
CA VAL A 99 9.79 1.06 -2.16
C VAL A 99 9.57 2.41 -1.48
N ASP A 100 9.70 3.53 -2.21
CA ASP A 100 9.19 4.81 -1.70
C ASP A 100 7.89 5.15 -2.41
N ILE A 101 6.90 5.61 -1.64
CA ILE A 101 5.66 6.15 -2.18
C ILE A 101 5.53 7.62 -1.86
N GLN A 102 4.86 8.35 -2.74
CA GLN A 102 4.55 9.77 -2.57
C GLN A 102 3.04 9.98 -2.56
N PHE A 103 2.56 10.75 -1.59
CA PHE A 103 1.18 11.22 -1.51
C PHE A 103 0.70 11.82 -2.83
N GLU A 104 -0.51 11.46 -3.27
CA GLU A 104 -1.17 12.07 -4.43
C GLU A 104 -2.44 12.82 -4.03
N HIS A 105 -3.38 12.14 -3.38
CA HIS A 105 -4.68 12.71 -3.09
C HIS A 105 -5.31 12.08 -1.86
N GLU A 106 -6.00 12.88 -1.06
CA GLU A 106 -6.80 12.44 0.09
C GLU A 106 -8.28 12.45 -0.29
N PHE A 107 -9.01 11.39 0.05
CA PHE A 107 -10.44 11.32 -0.25
C PHE A 107 -11.22 12.18 0.76
N GLU A 108 -12.16 13.00 0.28
CA GLU A 108 -13.03 13.80 1.16
C GLU A 108 -13.79 12.93 2.16
N LYS A 109 -14.21 11.73 1.70
CA LYS A 109 -14.79 10.69 2.55
C LYS A 109 -14.07 9.36 2.30
N PRO A 110 -13.51 8.72 3.35
CA PRO A 110 -13.01 7.36 3.25
C PRO A 110 -14.07 6.38 2.75
N ILE A 111 -13.67 5.48 1.84
CA ILE A 111 -14.55 4.42 1.34
C ILE A 111 -14.34 3.19 2.21
N THR A 112 -15.32 2.88 3.04
CA THR A 112 -15.21 1.82 4.05
C THR A 112 -15.24 0.43 3.42
N LEU A 113 -14.69 -0.58 4.11
CA LEU A 113 -14.72 -1.97 3.65
C LEU A 113 -16.15 -2.49 3.39
N PRO A 114 -17.17 -2.17 4.22
CA PRO A 114 -18.56 -2.47 3.88
C PRO A 114 -19.03 -1.77 2.60
N GLU A 115 -18.77 -0.46 2.44
CA GLU A 115 -19.13 0.27 1.22
C GLU A 115 -18.46 -0.34 -0.03
N LEU A 116 -17.18 -0.71 0.04
CA LEU A 116 -16.46 -1.35 -1.06
C LEU A 116 -17.12 -2.65 -1.55
N ARG A 117 -17.82 -3.39 -0.66
CA ARG A 117 -18.52 -4.62 -1.01
C ARG A 117 -19.82 -4.38 -1.78
N GLU A 118 -20.41 -3.19 -1.63
CA GLU A 118 -21.66 -2.81 -2.28
C GLU A 118 -21.44 -2.11 -3.63
N ILE A 119 -20.20 -1.73 -3.94
CA ILE A 119 -19.85 -1.07 -5.21
C ILE A 119 -19.76 -2.12 -6.33
N LYS A 120 -20.63 -1.97 -7.33
CA LYS A 120 -20.63 -2.79 -8.55
C LYS A 120 -19.30 -2.67 -9.30
N GLY A 121 -18.80 -3.82 -9.77
CA GLY A 121 -17.52 -3.93 -10.48
C GLY A 121 -16.32 -4.20 -9.58
N LEU A 122 -16.48 -4.24 -8.25
CA LEU A 122 -15.41 -4.61 -7.30
C LEU A 122 -15.53 -6.07 -6.81
N GLU A 123 -16.46 -6.85 -7.33
CA GLU A 123 -16.82 -8.18 -6.80
C GLU A 123 -15.62 -9.14 -6.78
N ASN A 124 -14.67 -8.96 -7.70
CA ASN A 124 -13.49 -9.81 -7.85
C ASN A 124 -12.22 -9.22 -7.20
N MET A 125 -12.31 -8.01 -6.64
CA MET A 125 -11.18 -7.28 -6.07
C MET A 125 -10.51 -8.13 -4.99
N LEU A 126 -9.19 -8.25 -5.08
CA LEU A 126 -8.41 -9.14 -4.23
C LEU A 126 -8.68 -8.87 -2.74
N LEU A 127 -8.82 -7.59 -2.37
CA LEU A 127 -9.12 -7.10 -1.03
C LEU A 127 -10.36 -7.75 -0.42
N LEU A 128 -11.40 -7.98 -1.22
CA LEU A 128 -12.73 -8.39 -0.77
C LEU A 128 -12.87 -9.90 -0.60
N ARG A 129 -11.90 -10.68 -1.11
CA ARG A 129 -11.90 -12.14 -1.03
C ARG A 129 -11.78 -12.61 0.42
N LYS A 130 -12.54 -13.66 0.76
CA LYS A 130 -12.53 -14.26 2.09
C LYS A 130 -11.11 -14.75 2.43
N GLY A 131 -10.61 -14.36 3.61
CA GLY A 131 -9.29 -14.75 4.09
C GLY A 131 -8.12 -13.99 3.45
N MET A 132 -8.35 -12.92 2.68
CA MET A 132 -7.27 -12.13 2.12
C MET A 132 -6.44 -11.45 3.21
N ARG A 133 -5.16 -11.81 3.31
CA ARG A 133 -4.19 -11.30 4.30
C ARG A 133 -3.02 -10.53 3.69
N LEU A 134 -2.95 -10.40 2.37
CA LEU A 134 -1.88 -9.65 1.71
C LEU A 134 -2.01 -8.16 2.02
N SER A 135 -0.90 -7.54 2.42
CA SER A 135 -0.77 -6.10 2.69
C SER A 135 -0.49 -5.29 1.43
N ILE A 136 0.08 -5.92 0.41
CA ILE A 136 0.30 -5.35 -0.93
C ILE A 136 -0.44 -6.22 -1.93
N GLN A 137 -1.26 -5.60 -2.75
CA GLN A 137 -2.17 -6.29 -3.64
C GLN A 137 -2.17 -5.62 -5.02
N PRO A 138 -2.11 -6.38 -6.12
CA PRO A 138 -2.43 -5.83 -7.42
C PRO A 138 -3.92 -5.44 -7.46
N VAL A 139 -4.21 -4.33 -8.13
CA VAL A 139 -5.56 -3.82 -8.38
C VAL A 139 -5.72 -3.72 -9.90
N GLN A 140 -6.86 -4.16 -10.42
CA GLN A 140 -7.14 -4.00 -11.84
C GLN A 140 -7.45 -2.52 -12.16
N GLU A 141 -7.18 -2.09 -13.38
CA GLU A 141 -7.37 -0.69 -13.78
C GLU A 141 -8.83 -0.25 -13.64
N ASP A 142 -9.78 -1.11 -14.01
CA ASP A 142 -11.22 -0.89 -13.84
C ASP A 142 -11.61 -0.75 -12.36
N GLU A 143 -11.11 -1.64 -11.49
CA GLU A 143 -11.31 -1.55 -10.03
C GLU A 143 -10.80 -0.22 -9.47
N PHE A 144 -9.59 0.19 -9.85
CA PHE A 144 -8.98 1.45 -9.41
C PHE A 144 -9.82 2.66 -9.86
N ASN A 145 -10.21 2.68 -11.14
CA ASN A 145 -11.02 3.75 -11.70
C ASN A 145 -12.42 3.84 -11.08
N ILE A 146 -13.04 2.71 -10.75
CA ILE A 146 -14.31 2.66 -10.02
C ILE A 146 -14.16 3.32 -8.65
N ILE A 147 -13.09 3.01 -7.92
CA ILE A 147 -12.81 3.58 -6.60
C ILE A 147 -12.59 5.10 -6.69
N LEU A 148 -11.79 5.58 -7.65
CA LEU A 148 -11.59 7.03 -7.85
C LEU A 148 -12.89 7.74 -8.18
N LYS A 149 -13.69 7.19 -9.11
CA LYS A 149 -14.98 7.77 -9.47
C LYS A 149 -15.94 7.81 -8.27
N HIS A 150 -15.95 6.76 -7.45
CA HIS A 150 -16.75 6.73 -6.22
C HIS A 150 -16.28 7.79 -5.20
N ALA A 151 -14.97 8.05 -5.13
CA ALA A 151 -14.38 9.11 -4.31
C ALA A 151 -14.56 10.53 -4.91
N GLY A 152 -15.20 10.69 -6.07
CA GLY A 152 -15.37 11.99 -6.73
C GLY A 152 -14.11 12.51 -7.44
N ILE A 153 -13.13 11.64 -7.69
CA ILE A 153 -11.85 11.99 -8.30
C ILE A 153 -11.88 11.61 -9.78
N GLN A 154 -11.44 12.53 -10.64
CA GLN A 154 -11.26 12.22 -12.06
C GLN A 154 -9.99 11.36 -12.25
N PRO A 155 -10.06 10.24 -12.99
CA PRO A 155 -8.94 9.31 -13.18
C PRO A 155 -7.65 9.94 -13.71
#